data_AF-A0A094EHP0-F1
#
_entry.id   AF-A0A094EHP0-F1
#
_cell.length_a   1.000
_cell.length_b   1.000
_cell.length_c   1.000
_cell.angle_alpha   90.00
_cell.angle_beta   90.00
_cell.angle_gamma   90.00
#
_symmetry.space_group_name_H-M   'P 1'
#
loop_
_entity.id
_entity.type
_entity.pdbx_description
1 polymer ?
#
loop_
_entity_poly.entity_id
_entity_poly.type
_entity_poly.pdbx_seq_one_letter_code
_entity_poly.pdbx_strand_id
1 'polypeptide(L)' 'SLNQWALDFEGNAQRILQSIKEAKAGGASLRICPELEITGYGCLDHFLESDTDLHSWESLVMILETQYGM' A
#
# COMPACT_ATOMS: atom_id res chain seq x y z
N SER A 1 7.02 -10.56 2.55
CA SER A 1 7.14 -9.41 3.47
C SER A 1 7.52 -8.19 2.66
N LEU A 2 6.95 -7.01 2.94
CA LEU A 2 7.29 -5.75 2.26
C LEU A 2 8.12 -4.86 3.19
N ASN A 3 9.12 -4.17 2.64
CA ASN A 3 9.93 -3.22 3.38
C ASN A 3 9.28 -1.83 3.32
N GLN A 4 8.19 -1.66 4.06
CA GLN A 4 7.44 -0.39 4.10
C GLN A 4 8.11 0.62 5.01
N TRP A 5 8.06 1.88 4.61
CA TRP A 5 8.61 3.01 5.37
C TRP A 5 7.47 3.88 5.86
N ALA A 6 7.54 4.32 7.12
CA ALA A 6 6.50 5.15 7.70
C ALA A 6 6.34 6.45 6.89
N LEU A 7 5.10 6.79 6.54
CA LEU A 7 4.70 7.98 5.77
C LEU A 7 5.21 8.05 4.33
N ASP A 8 5.89 7.02 3.82
CA ASP A 8 6.30 6.93 2.42
C ASP A 8 5.16 6.36 1.56
N PHE A 9 4.07 7.11 1.42
CA PHE A 9 2.85 6.67 0.76
C PHE A 9 3.08 6.21 -0.68
N GLU A 10 3.86 6.98 -1.45
CA GLU A 10 4.19 6.66 -2.84
C GLU A 10 5.06 5.40 -2.92
N GLY A 11 6.16 5.33 -2.17
CA GLY A 11 7.02 4.16 -2.17
C GLY A 11 6.32 2.89 -1.66
N ASN A 12 5.48 3.03 -0.64
CA ASN A 12 4.65 1.95 -0.11
C ASN A 12 3.67 1.44 -1.18
N ALA A 13 2.99 2.33 -1.91
CA ALA A 13 2.11 1.97 -3.01
C ALA A 13 2.84 1.25 -4.15
N GLN A 14 4.02 1.73 -4.55
CA GLN A 14 4.83 1.08 -5.59
C GLN A 14 5.27 -0.33 -5.18
N ARG A 15 5.68 -0.54 -3.93
CA ARG A 15 6.02 -1.87 -3.40
C ARG A 15 4.82 -2.81 -3.37
N ILE A 16 3.64 -2.29 -3.02
CA ILE A 16 2.38 -3.05 -3.05
C ILE A 16 2.09 -3.49 -4.48
N LEU A 17 2.08 -2.57 -5.45
CA LEU A 17 1.83 -2.84 -6.86
C LEU A 17 2.79 -3.88 -7.44
N GLN A 18 4.09 -3.76 -7.14
CA GLN A 18 5.09 -4.73 -7.56
C GLN A 18 4.82 -6.12 -6.98
N SER A 19 4.45 -6.21 -5.69
CA SER A 19 4.12 -7.50 -5.08
C SER A 19 2.84 -8.13 -5.63
N ILE A 20 1.84 -7.32 -6.00
CA ILE A 20 0.63 -7.80 -6.68
C ILE A 20 0.98 -8.37 -8.05
N LYS A 21 1.85 -7.67 -8.80
CA LYS A 21 2.33 -8.11 -10.11
C LYS A 21 3.05 -9.47 -10.02
N GLU A 22 3.94 -9.62 -9.03
CA GLU A 22 4.66 -10.87 -8.78
C GLU A 22 3.71 -12.02 -8.39
N ALA A 23 2.74 -11.75 -7.50
CA ALA A 23 1.75 -12.75 -7.10
C ALA A 23 0.90 -13.22 -8.29
N LYS A 24 0.43 -12.30 -9.14
CA LYS A 24 -0.31 -12.62 -10.36
C LYS A 24 0.55 -13.42 -11.35
N ALA A 25 1.81 -13.04 -11.55
CA ALA A 25 2.73 -13.78 -12.41
C ALA A 25 2.99 -15.21 -11.90
N GLY A 26 2.94 -15.42 -10.58
CA GLY A 26 2.99 -16.73 -9.93
C GLY A 26 1.67 -17.52 -9.97
N GLY A 27 0.61 -17.00 -10.60
CA GLY A 27 -0.70 -17.65 -10.68
C GLY A 27 -1.53 -17.57 -9.40
N ALA A 28 -1.21 -16.67 -8.48
CA ALA A 28 -1.95 -16.51 -7.23
C ALA A 28 -3.32 -15.85 -7.48
N SER A 29 -4.38 -16.44 -6.94
CA SER A 29 -5.73 -15.85 -6.92
C SER A 29 -5.97 -14.96 -5.69
N LEU A 30 -5.07 -15.00 -4.70
CA LEU A 30 -5.14 -14.24 -3.47
C LEU A 30 -3.72 -13.83 -3.04
N ARG A 31 -3.57 -12.54 -2.71
CA ARG A 31 -2.34 -11.99 -2.11
C ARG A 31 -2.69 -11.43 -0.74
N ILE A 32 -1.99 -11.92 0.29
CA ILE A 32 -2.13 -11.42 1.66
C ILE A 32 -1.06 -10.36 1.92
N CYS A 33 -1.44 -9.35 2.69
CA CYS A 33 -0.65 -8.17 2.98
C CYS A 33 -0.13 -8.18 4.43
N PRO A 34 1.00 -7.53 4.72
CA PRO A 34 1.31 -7.09 6.08
C PRO A 34 0.28 -6.07 6.59
N GLU A 35 0.17 -5.98 7.91
CA GLU A 35 -0.65 -4.97 8.58
C GLU A 35 -0.16 -3.54 8.24
N LEU A 36 -1.12 -2.63 7.99
CA LEU A 36 -0.87 -1.21 7.73
C LEU A 36 0.19 -0.96 6.64
N GLU A 37 0.19 -1.77 5.58
CA GLU A 37 1.24 -1.69 4.55
C GLU A 37 1.22 -0.37 3.75
N ILE A 38 0.10 0.36 3.67
CA ILE A 38 0.03 1.63 2.92
C ILE A 38 0.77 2.74 3.67
N THR A 39 0.53 2.88 4.97
CA THR A 39 1.19 3.89 5.82
C THR A 39 2.59 3.45 6.23
N GLY A 40 2.80 2.14 6.37
CA GLY A 40 3.84 1.57 7.21
C GLY A 40 3.37 1.47 8.66
N TYR A 41 3.72 0.37 9.34
CA TYR A 41 3.28 0.10 10.70
C TYR A 41 3.75 1.15 11.72
N GLY A 42 4.98 1.66 11.54
CA GLY A 42 5.68 2.51 12.51
C GLY A 42 5.34 3.99 12.45
N CYS A 43 4.11 4.40 12.10
CA CYS A 43 3.76 5.83 12.04
C CYS A 43 3.54 6.48 13.41
N LEU A 44 3.31 5.71 14.48
CA LEU A 44 3.16 6.22 15.85
C LEU A 44 2.10 7.36 15.91
N ASP A 45 2.43 8.49 16.54
CA ASP A 45 1.50 9.62 16.74
C ASP A 45 1.04 10.27 15.43
N HIS A 46 1.71 10.00 14.29
CA HIS A 46 1.22 10.48 12.99
C HIS A 46 -0.13 9.86 12.60
N PHE A 47 -0.55 8.75 13.21
CA PHE A 47 -1.92 8.24 13.05
C PHE A 47 -2.99 9.19 13.62
N LEU A 48 -2.61 10.21 14.41
CA LEU A 48 -3.52 11.25 14.91
C LEU A 48 -3.63 12.44 13.94
N GLU A 49 -2.83 12.46 12.88
CA GLU A 49 -2.84 13.50 11.85
C GLU A 49 -3.81 13.11 10.73
N SER A 50 -4.70 14.03 10.35
CA SER A 50 -5.67 13.80 9.26
C SER A 50 -5.01 13.47 7.92
N ASP A 51 -3.78 13.95 7.71
CA ASP A 51 -3.03 13.75 6.49
C ASP A 51 -2.63 12.28 6.32
N THR A 52 -2.38 11.56 7.43
CA THR A 52 -2.10 10.12 7.37
C THR A 52 -3.29 9.34 6.83
N ASP A 53 -4.50 9.69 7.24
CA ASP A 53 -5.73 9.10 6.71
C ASP A 53 -5.94 9.49 5.25
N LEU A 54 -5.82 10.77 4.92
CA LEU A 54 -6.01 11.29 3.56
C LEU A 54 -5.09 10.59 2.55
N HIS A 55 -3.79 10.58 2.82
CA HIS A 55 -2.82 9.97 1.91
C HIS A 55 -2.94 8.44 1.86
N SER A 56 -3.44 7.81 2.92
CA SER A 56 -3.78 6.38 2.87
C SER A 56 -4.88 6.09 1.86
N TRP A 57 -5.92 6.91 1.83
CA TRP A 57 -7.02 6.79 0.87
C TRP A 57 -6.57 7.09 -0.56
N GLU A 58 -5.77 8.13 -0.77
CA GLU A 58 -5.20 8.45 -2.09
C GLU A 58 -4.35 7.30 -2.64
N SER A 59 -3.48 6.72 -1.81
CA SER A 59 -2.70 5.53 -2.19
C SER A 59 -3.57 4.32 -2.50
N LEU A 60 -4.66 4.12 -1.75
CA LEU A 60 -5.60 3.03 -2.04
C LEU A 60 -6.27 3.24 -3.41
N VAL A 61 -6.73 4.46 -3.72
CA VAL A 61 -7.31 4.81 -5.02
C VAL A 61 -6.29 4.56 -6.13
N MET A 62 -5.06 5.03 -5.98
CA MET A 62 -3.97 4.78 -6.94
C MET A 62 -3.77 3.28 -7.20
N ILE A 63 -3.76 2.46 -6.16
CA ILE A 63 -3.60 1.00 -6.29
C ILE A 63 -4.79 0.41 -7.07
N LEU A 64 -6.02 0.83 -6.77
CA LEU A 64 -7.22 0.35 -7.45
C LEU A 64 -7.26 0.75 -8.93
N GLU A 65 -7.02 2.02 -9.25
CA GLU A 65 -6.99 2.53 -10.62
C GLU A 65 -5.93 1.83 -11.46
N THR A 66 -4.74 1.61 -10.90
CA THR A 66 -3.66 0.89 -11.59
C THR A 66 -4.00 -0.57 -11.86
N GLN A 67 -4.79 -1.22 -11.00
CA GLN A 67 -5.16 -2.63 -11.16
C GLN A 67 -6.38 -2.87 -12.05
N TYR A 68 -7.31 -1.91 -12.11
CA TYR A 68 -8.62 -2.09 -12.74
C TYR A 68 -8.95 -1.08 -13.84
N GLY A 69 -8.12 -0.06 -14.06
CA GLY A 69 -8.28 0.91 -15.15
C GLY A 69 -9.59 1.70 -15.07
N MET A 70 -9.97 2.14 -13.87
CA MET A 70 -11.06 3.11 -13.70
C MET A 70 -10.64 4.50 -14.14
#